data_AF-A0A2E3WVF7-F1
#
_entry.id   AF-A0A2E3WVF7-F1
#
_cell.length_a   1.000
_cell.length_b   1.000
_cell.length_c   1.000
_cell.angle_alpha   90.00
_cell.angle_beta   90.00
_cell.angle_gamma   90.00
#
_symmetry.space_group_name_H-M   'P 1'
#
loop_
_entity.id
_entity.type
_entity.pdbx_description
1 polymer ?
#
loop_
_entity_poly.entity_id
_entity_poly.type
_entity_poly.pdbx_seq_one_letter_code
_entity_poly.pdbx_strand_id
1 'polypeptide(L)'
;MNTNLKKNFYLKLAKAKRLISLKQCEEAFSFLEDAHVLGQRYIIPHTIAHIYMLKIGILQKDKKEIIGQLFRIPTGVLGSMVGILPVGNTGGSNVSPFKKMEIRDDLQKLLQ
;
A
#
# COMPACT_ATOMS: atom_id res chain seq x y z
N MET A 1 1.32 15.99 1.33
CA MET A 1 0.81 15.37 0.09
C MET A 1 0.10 16.44 -0.72
N ASN A 2 0.47 16.65 -1.99
CA ASN A 2 -0.21 17.63 -2.85
C ASN A 2 -1.66 17.19 -3.13
N THR A 3 -2.51 18.11 -3.59
CA THR A 3 -3.95 17.86 -3.76
C THR A 3 -4.25 16.76 -4.78
N ASN A 4 -3.51 16.72 -5.89
CA ASN A 4 -3.72 15.72 -6.95
C ASN A 4 -3.35 14.30 -6.50
N LEU A 5 -2.20 14.15 -5.85
CA LEU A 5 -1.73 12.88 -5.27
C LEU A 5 -2.68 12.41 -4.18
N LYS A 6 -3.13 13.32 -3.30
CA LYS A 6 -4.13 13.02 -2.26
C LYS A 6 -5.43 12.49 -2.85
N LYS A 7 -5.96 13.16 -3.88
CA LYS A 7 -7.18 12.73 -4.56
C LYS A 7 -7.03 11.32 -5.14
N ASN A 8 -5.93 11.05 -5.85
CA ASN A 8 -5.69 9.75 -6.46
C ASN A 8 -5.49 8.64 -5.42
N PHE A 9 -4.77 8.89 -4.33
CA PHE A 9 -4.67 7.97 -3.20
C PHE A 9 -6.06 7.54 -2.69
N TYR A 10 -6.94 8.51 -2.40
CA TYR A 10 -8.28 8.21 -1.89
C TYR A 10 -9.18 7.54 -2.92
N LEU A 11 -9.01 7.82 -4.23
CA LEU A 11 -9.72 7.11 -5.30
C LEU A 11 -9.33 5.63 -5.33
N LYS A 12 -8.03 5.32 -5.29
CA LYS A 12 -7.52 3.93 -5.25
C LYS A 12 -8.01 3.21 -3.98
N LEU A 13 -7.90 3.86 -2.83
CA LEU A 13 -8.39 3.34 -1.55
C LEU A 13 -9.91 3.08 -1.57
N ALA A 14 -10.72 4.00 -2.10
CA ALA A 14 -12.16 3.82 -2.20
C ALA A 14 -12.54 2.64 -3.11
N LYS A 15 -11.85 2.48 -4.24
CA LYS A 15 -12.05 1.34 -5.14
C LYS A 15 -11.67 0.02 -4.46
N ALA A 16 -10.55 -0.04 -3.76
CA ALA A 16 -10.16 -1.20 -2.96
C ALA A 16 -11.22 -1.56 -1.91
N LYS A 17 -11.74 -0.58 -1.15
CA LYS A 17 -12.80 -0.81 -0.15
C LYS A 17 -14.06 -1.40 -0.77
N ARG A 18 -14.48 -0.88 -1.93
CA ARG A 18 -15.64 -1.42 -2.67
C ARG A 18 -15.39 -2.88 -3.06
N LEU A 19 -14.25 -3.19 -3.66
CA LEU A 19 -13.89 -4.55 -4.07
C LEU A 19 -13.79 -5.51 -2.89
N ILE A 20 -13.27 -5.06 -1.74
CA ILE A 20 -13.29 -5.82 -0.47
C ILE A 20 -14.72 -6.17 -0.07
N SER A 21 -15.67 -5.22 -0.15
CA SER A 21 -17.08 -5.49 0.18
C SER A 21 -17.75 -6.48 -0.79
N LEU A 22 -17.27 -6.53 -2.04
CA LEU A 22 -17.70 -7.48 -3.06
C LEU A 22 -16.93 -8.81 -3.00
N LYS A 23 -16.05 -9.01 -2.01
CA LYS A 23 -15.14 -10.17 -1.85
C LYS A 23 -14.17 -10.38 -3.01
N GLN A 24 -13.97 -9.38 -3.87
CA GLN A 24 -13.00 -9.40 -4.97
C GLN A 24 -11.61 -9.00 -4.45
N CYS A 25 -11.01 -9.88 -3.63
CA CYS A 25 -9.84 -9.54 -2.82
C CYS A 25 -8.56 -9.33 -3.63
N GLU A 26 -8.35 -10.08 -4.70
CA GLU A 26 -7.16 -9.94 -5.56
C GLU A 26 -7.14 -8.58 -6.27
N GLU A 27 -8.25 -8.20 -6.91
CA GLU A 27 -8.38 -6.89 -7.56
C GLU A 27 -8.29 -5.76 -6.51
N ALA A 28 -8.91 -5.94 -5.34
CA ALA A 28 -8.77 -4.98 -4.25
C ALA A 28 -7.32 -4.78 -3.81
N PHE A 29 -6.54 -5.86 -3.74
CA PHE A 29 -5.15 -5.82 -3.34
C PHE A 29 -4.31 -5.00 -4.33
N SER A 30 -4.52 -5.19 -5.64
CA SER A 30 -3.84 -4.38 -6.66
C SER A 30 -4.11 -2.87 -6.51
N PHE A 31 -5.33 -2.47 -6.16
CA PHE A 31 -5.63 -1.06 -5.85
C PHE A 31 -4.97 -0.57 -4.57
N LEU A 32 -4.73 -1.45 -3.59
CA LEU A 32 -3.96 -1.11 -2.39
C LEU A 32 -2.46 -1.00 -2.67
N GLU A 33 -1.91 -1.79 -3.59
CA GLU A 33 -0.52 -1.66 -4.04
C GLU A 33 -0.29 -0.29 -4.69
N ASP A 34 -1.19 0.13 -5.59
CA ASP A 34 -1.18 1.49 -6.15
C ASP A 34 -1.28 2.56 -5.06
N ALA A 35 -2.24 2.42 -4.13
CA ALA A 35 -2.43 3.36 -3.03
C ALA A 35 -1.20 3.41 -2.11
N HIS A 36 -0.56 2.27 -1.85
CA HIS A 36 0.66 2.17 -1.06
C HIS A 36 1.80 2.95 -1.71
N VAL A 37 2.04 2.76 -3.02
CA VAL A 37 3.07 3.48 -3.78
C VAL A 37 2.81 5.00 -3.77
N LEU A 38 1.57 5.43 -3.99
CA LEU A 38 1.19 6.85 -3.94
C LEU A 38 1.31 7.46 -2.53
N GLY A 39 1.02 6.66 -1.50
CA GLY A 39 1.06 7.05 -0.09
C GLY A 39 2.44 6.90 0.55
N GLN A 40 3.42 6.31 -0.14
CA GLN A 40 4.61 5.74 0.47
C GLN A 40 5.48 6.74 1.25
N ARG A 41 5.49 8.01 0.85
CA ARG A 41 6.23 9.10 1.53
C ARG A 41 5.45 9.75 2.67
N TYR A 42 4.23 9.30 2.95
CA TYR A 42 3.33 9.90 3.93
C TYR A 42 2.86 8.84 4.92
N ILE A 43 3.28 8.98 6.18
CA ILE A 43 3.06 7.99 7.25
C ILE A 43 1.58 7.56 7.33
N ILE A 44 0.64 8.51 7.37
CA ILE A 44 -0.79 8.20 7.50
C ILE A 44 -1.32 7.43 6.26
N PRO A 45 -1.20 7.94 5.02
CA PRO A 45 -1.58 7.19 3.81
C PRO A 45 -0.94 5.80 3.71
N HIS A 46 0.36 5.70 3.99
CA HIS A 46 1.11 4.45 3.93
C HIS A 46 0.56 3.41 4.92
N THR A 47 0.38 3.80 6.19
CA THR A 47 -0.19 2.94 7.23
C THR A 47 -1.63 2.53 6.90
N ILE A 48 -2.45 3.43 6.34
CA ILE A 48 -3.81 3.09 5.90
C ILE A 48 -3.78 1.99 4.84
N ALA A 49 -2.89 2.08 3.84
CA ALA A 49 -2.78 1.03 2.82
C ALA A 49 -2.46 -0.33 3.44
N HIS A 50 -1.47 -0.39 4.35
CA HIS A 50 -1.10 -1.61 5.07
C HIS A 50 -2.24 -2.19 5.92
N ILE A 51 -3.04 -1.35 6.60
CA ILE A 51 -4.22 -1.81 7.36
C ILE A 51 -5.23 -2.51 6.45
N TYR A 52 -5.47 -2.00 5.25
CA TYR A 52 -6.39 -2.65 4.31
C TYR A 52 -5.78 -3.91 3.66
N MET A 53 -4.45 -3.95 3.44
CA MET A 53 -3.77 -5.17 3.00
C MET A 53 -3.86 -6.26 4.09
N LEU A 54 -3.65 -5.90 5.35
CA LEU A 54 -3.86 -6.79 6.50
C LEU A 54 -5.31 -7.29 6.56
N LYS A 55 -6.29 -6.41 6.34
CA LYS A 55 -7.70 -6.80 6.28
C LYS A 55 -7.95 -7.85 5.19
N ILE A 56 -7.35 -7.69 4.00
CA ILE A 56 -7.44 -8.69 2.93
C ILE A 56 -6.79 -10.02 3.37
N GLY A 57 -5.61 -9.97 3.99
CA GLY A 57 -4.95 -11.17 4.54
C GLY A 57 -5.84 -11.93 5.52
N ILE A 58 -6.52 -11.22 6.43
CA ILE A 58 -7.49 -11.81 7.37
C ILE A 58 -8.68 -12.43 6.63
N LEU A 59 -9.28 -11.72 5.67
CA LEU A 59 -10.43 -12.20 4.90
C LEU A 59 -10.12 -13.46 4.08
N GLN A 60 -8.92 -13.54 3.50
CA GLN A 60 -8.46 -14.68 2.71
C GLN A 60 -7.81 -15.79 3.56
N LYS A 61 -7.68 -15.58 4.88
CA LYS A 61 -6.92 -16.47 5.79
C LYS A 61 -5.46 -16.68 5.35
N ASP A 62 -4.88 -15.70 4.68
CA ASP A 62 -3.48 -15.72 4.25
C ASP A 62 -2.57 -15.33 5.43
N LYS A 63 -2.04 -16.36 6.10
CA LYS A 63 -1.15 -16.19 7.25
C LYS A 63 0.14 -15.46 6.89
N LYS A 64 0.67 -15.65 5.68
CA LYS A 64 1.92 -14.99 5.25
C LYS A 64 1.70 -13.49 5.13
N GLU A 65 0.57 -13.10 4.54
CA GLU A 65 0.17 -11.70 4.42
C GLU A 65 -0.10 -11.07 5.79
N ILE A 66 -0.86 -11.75 6.66
CA ILE A 66 -1.13 -11.26 8.02
C ILE A 66 0.16 -10.96 8.78
N ILE A 67 1.07 -11.95 8.84
CA ILE A 67 2.35 -11.80 9.55
C ILE A 67 3.18 -10.69 8.88
N GLY A 68 3.27 -10.69 7.55
CA GLY A 68 4.02 -9.70 6.80
C GLY A 68 3.54 -8.26 7.04
N GLN A 69 2.23 -8.04 7.16
CA GLN A 69 1.68 -6.71 7.42
C GLN A 69 1.83 -6.28 8.88
N LEU A 70 1.73 -7.20 9.84
CA LEU A 70 2.00 -6.91 11.25
C LEU A 70 3.44 -6.45 11.49
N PHE A 71 4.40 -6.96 10.72
CA PHE A 71 5.77 -6.45 10.74
C PHE A 71 5.94 -5.13 9.96
N ARG A 72 5.27 -4.97 8.81
CA ARG A 72 5.44 -3.79 7.94
C ARG A 72 4.80 -2.51 8.48
N ILE A 73 3.70 -2.59 9.23
CA ILE A 73 3.07 -1.39 9.82
C ILE A 73 4.04 -0.65 10.77
N PRO A 74 4.62 -1.27 11.82
CA PRO A 74 5.54 -0.57 12.72
C PRO A 74 6.86 -0.18 12.03
N THR A 75 7.42 -1.06 11.19
CA THR A 75 8.68 -0.78 10.49
C THR A 75 8.55 0.27 9.40
N GLY A 76 7.41 0.34 8.70
CA GLY A 76 7.09 1.37 7.72
C GLY A 76 6.92 2.75 8.36
N VAL A 77 6.29 2.82 9.55
CA VAL A 77 6.21 4.06 10.34
C VAL A 77 7.61 4.54 10.73
N LEU A 78 8.44 3.67 11.32
CA LEU A 78 9.81 4.02 11.73
C LEU A 78 10.72 4.33 10.54
N GLY A 79 10.69 3.52 9.48
CA GLY A 79 11.52 3.67 8.29
C GLY A 79 11.16 4.91 7.46
N SER A 80 9.89 5.34 7.49
CA SER A 80 9.45 6.58 6.84
C SER A 80 9.97 7.81 7.58
N MET A 81 10.11 7.74 8.91
CA MET A 81 10.70 8.83 9.71
C MET A 81 12.19 9.00 9.42
N VAL A 82 12.92 7.93 9.09
CA VAL A 82 14.37 7.97 8.80
C VAL A 82 14.68 8.20 7.31
N GLY A 83 13.65 8.22 6.45
CA GLY A 83 13.82 8.50 5.01
C GLY A 83 14.44 7.36 4.19
N ILE A 84 14.48 6.14 4.73
CA ILE A 84 15.16 4.97 4.14
C ILE A 84 14.22 4.16 3.22
N LEU A 85 12.91 4.46 3.20
CA LEU A 85 11.95 3.60 2.50
C LEU A 85 12.19 3.57 0.97
N PRO A 86 12.34 2.37 0.36
CA PRO A 86 12.63 2.22 -1.06
C PRO A 86 11.38 2.49 -1.91
N VAL A 87 11.40 3.56 -2.72
CA VAL A 87 10.26 3.96 -3.55
C VAL A 87 9.85 2.85 -4.53
N GLY A 88 8.54 2.72 -4.77
CA GLY A 88 7.96 1.83 -5.78
C GLY A 88 7.64 0.42 -5.27
N ASN A 89 8.04 0.09 -4.04
CA ASN A 89 7.62 -1.16 -3.40
C ASN A 89 6.09 -1.22 -3.29
N THR A 90 5.48 -2.34 -3.65
CA THR A 90 4.01 -2.47 -3.65
C THR A 90 3.41 -2.78 -2.28
N GLY A 91 4.24 -3.16 -1.29
CA GLY A 91 3.82 -3.32 0.10
C GLY A 91 3.31 -4.72 0.49
N GLY A 92 3.11 -5.62 -0.47
CA GLY A 92 2.68 -7.00 -0.22
C GLY A 92 3.74 -7.87 0.48
N SER A 93 3.30 -8.92 1.17
CA SER A 93 4.22 -9.81 1.89
C SER A 93 5.12 -10.67 1.00
N ASN A 94 4.75 -10.83 -0.26
CA ASN A 94 5.46 -11.55 -1.31
C ASN A 94 6.71 -10.82 -1.86
N VAL A 95 6.90 -9.53 -1.52
CA VAL A 95 8.08 -8.74 -1.94
C VAL A 95 8.89 -8.30 -0.73
N SER A 96 10.23 -8.35 -0.82
CA SER A 96 11.08 -7.83 0.27
C SER A 96 10.77 -6.36 0.56
N PRO A 97 10.65 -5.93 1.83
CA PRO A 97 10.37 -4.52 2.18
C PRO A 97 11.49 -3.57 1.77
N PHE A 98 12.71 -4.08 1.54
CA PHE A 98 13.87 -3.31 1.08
C PHE A 98 14.05 -3.31 -0.44
N LYS A 99 13.19 -4.03 -1.17
CA LYS A 99 13.26 -4.11 -2.63
C LYS A 99 12.81 -2.79 -3.24
N LYS A 100 13.71 -2.12 -3.95
CA LYS A 100 13.36 -1.04 -4.90
C LYS A 100 12.69 -1.66 -6.11
N MET A 101 11.63 -1.03 -6.60
CA MET A 101 10.86 -1.50 -7.74
C MET A 101 10.56 -0.32 -8.66
N GLU A 102 10.46 -0.59 -9.94
CA GLU A 102 10.03 0.42 -10.91
C GLU A 102 8.57 0.81 -10.64
N ILE A 103 8.31 2.11 -10.70
CA ILE A 103 6.97 2.66 -10.53
C ILE A 103 6.30 2.64 -11.89
N ARG A 104 5.09 2.09 -11.98
CA ARG A 104 4.29 2.13 -13.21
C ARG A 104 4.08 3.58 -13.66
N ASP A 105 4.21 3.84 -14.97
CA ASP A 105 4.24 5.20 -15.55
C ASP A 105 3.04 6.08 -15.15
N ASP A 106 1.85 5.49 -15.04
CA ASP A 106 0.63 6.19 -14.61
C ASP A 106 0.74 6.71 -13.17
N LEU A 107 1.36 5.94 -12.27
CA LEU A 107 1.60 6.35 -10.88
C LEU A 107 2.75 7.35 -10.79
N GLN A 108 3.80 7.18 -11.61
CA GLN A 108 4.95 8.08 -11.62
C GLN A 108 4.54 9.51 -11.97
N LYS A 109 3.63 9.68 -12.95
CA LYS A 109 3.05 11.00 -13.32
C LYS A 109 2.33 11.70 -12.16
N LEU A 110 1.83 10.95 -11.18
CA LEU A 110 1.14 11.50 -10.00
C LEU A 110 2.10 11.89 -8.87
N LEU A 111 3.32 11.35 -8.88
CA LEU A 111 4.36 11.57 -7.87
C LEU A 111 5.29 12.75 -8.20
N GLN A 112 5.20 13.30 -9.41
CA GLN A 112 5.93 14.50 -9.86
C GLN A 112 5.37 15.78 -9.22
#